data_AF-A0A655A8T8-F1
#
_entry.id   AF-A0A655A8T8-F1
#
_cell.length_a   1.000
_cell.length_b   1.000
_cell.length_c   1.000
_cell.angle_alpha   90.00
_cell.angle_beta   90.00
_cell.angle_gamma   90.00
#
_symmetry.space_group_name_H-M   'P 1'
#
loop_
_entity.id
_entity.type
_entity.pdbx_description
1 polymer ?
#
loop_
_entity_poly.entity_id
_entity_poly.type
_entity_poly.pdbx_seq_one_letter_code
_entity_poly.pdbx_strand_id
1 'polypeptide(L)'
;MVAVVVTAVGYAVTRPARNDREEPSSARGAATTGVPFAQAEAASCPDDPVLEAESIDLTSDGLAVSAAFMSACAGGDVESNSALEVTVADGRRDVAAGSFDFSADPLRIEPGVPARRTLVFPPGMYWRTPDMLSGAPALAATRKGRSDRSAARGGSARTTMVAAASAAPAYGSINAVARAGLVELRDSDFPYVRVGIANRWVPQVSSKRVGLVAAGKTWTSADILRDHLALRQRFGGARLVWSGHWTTFSGPDFWVTVVGPAQPTAAEANR
;
A
#
# COMPACT_ATOMS: atom_id res chain seq x y z
N MET A 1 32.47 21.92 -5.31
CA MET A 1 33.77 22.50 -4.93
C MET A 1 33.51 23.63 -3.94
N VAL A 2 33.55 23.35 -2.65
CA VAL A 2 33.73 24.37 -1.59
C VAL A 2 34.51 23.66 -0.48
N ALA A 3 35.78 24.00 -0.35
CA ALA A 3 36.65 23.58 0.72
C ALA A 3 36.61 24.64 1.82
N VAL A 4 36.40 24.23 3.06
CA VAL A 4 36.66 25.08 4.23
C VAL A 4 37.53 24.28 5.20
N VAL A 5 38.78 24.70 5.27
CA VAL A 5 39.79 24.32 6.26
C VAL A 5 39.84 25.47 7.27
N VAL A 6 39.67 25.23 8.57
CA VAL A 6 40.36 25.99 9.64
C VAL A 6 40.47 25.13 10.92
N THR A 7 41.69 24.62 11.11
CA THR A 7 42.52 24.56 12.32
C THR A 7 41.92 24.51 13.74
N ALA A 8 42.38 23.49 14.48
CA ALA A 8 42.36 23.39 15.94
C ALA A 8 43.36 24.37 16.60
N VAL A 9 42.96 24.96 17.72
CA VAL A 9 43.87 25.59 18.69
C VAL A 9 43.45 25.13 20.09
N GLY A 10 44.32 24.35 20.73
CA GLY A 10 44.19 23.99 22.13
C GLY A 10 44.67 25.11 23.04
N TYR A 11 43.98 25.31 24.16
CA TYR A 11 44.54 25.98 25.33
C TYR A 11 44.28 25.10 26.56
N ALA A 12 45.37 24.58 27.11
CA ALA A 12 45.42 24.01 28.43
C ALA A 12 45.60 25.14 29.44
N VAL A 13 44.72 25.22 30.44
CA VAL A 13 44.94 26.02 31.65
C VAL A 13 44.84 25.07 32.84
N THR A 14 45.97 24.92 33.52
CA THR A 14 46.14 24.16 34.76
C THR A 14 45.91 25.04 35.99
N ARG A 15 45.45 24.40 37.09
CA ARG A 15 45.68 24.64 38.54
C ARG A 15 44.39 24.86 39.36
N PRO A 16 44.38 24.61 40.69
CA PRO A 16 45.05 23.54 41.44
C PRO A 16 44.08 22.84 42.45
N ALA A 17 44.63 21.82 43.11
CA ALA A 17 43.99 20.93 44.07
C ALA A 17 43.38 21.61 45.31
N ARG A 18 42.27 21.03 45.80
CA ARG A 18 41.91 21.04 47.22
C ARG A 18 41.62 19.59 47.63
N ASN A 19 42.53 19.04 48.43
CA ASN A 19 42.33 17.80 49.17
C ASN A 19 41.45 18.12 50.38
N ASP A 20 40.29 17.48 50.48
CA ASP A 20 39.71 17.16 51.77
C ASP A 20 39.38 15.66 51.74
N ARG A 21 39.88 14.98 52.77
CA ARG A 21 40.00 13.54 52.89
C ARG A 21 38.98 13.13 53.94
N GLU A 22 37.90 12.46 53.53
CA GLU A 22 37.04 11.69 54.43
C GLU A 22 36.53 10.45 53.68
N GLU A 23 37.10 9.29 54.03
CA GLU A 23 36.62 7.94 53.74
C GLU A 23 35.91 7.40 55.01
N PRO A 24 35.21 6.25 54.97
CA PRO A 24 34.36 5.71 53.92
C PRO A 24 32.99 5.30 54.50
N SER A 25 31.93 5.26 53.68
CA SER A 25 30.78 4.41 54.00
C SER A 25 30.47 3.51 52.82
N SER A 26 30.66 2.23 53.08
CA SER A 26 30.39 1.13 52.17
C SER A 26 28.91 1.06 51.84
N ALA A 27 28.52 1.53 50.65
CA ALA A 27 27.26 1.15 50.03
C ALA A 27 27.56 0.25 48.84
N ARG A 28 27.25 -1.03 49.04
CA ARG A 28 27.41 -2.13 48.08
C ARG A 28 26.88 -1.72 46.71
N GLY A 29 27.70 -1.93 45.68
CA GLY A 29 27.26 -1.85 44.30
C GLY A 29 26.09 -2.79 44.07
N ALA A 30 24.93 -2.22 43.74
CA ALA A 30 23.91 -2.93 43.00
C ALA A 30 24.37 -2.91 41.55
N ALA A 31 25.06 -3.98 41.14
CA ALA A 31 25.17 -4.30 39.73
C ALA A 31 23.74 -4.53 39.24
N THR A 32 23.19 -3.53 38.53
CA THR A 32 21.96 -3.71 37.75
C THR A 32 22.30 -4.73 36.68
N THR A 33 22.03 -6.00 36.96
CA THR A 33 22.02 -7.07 35.97
C THR A 33 21.11 -6.60 34.84
N GLY A 34 21.72 -6.25 33.71
CA GLY A 34 21.02 -6.01 32.47
C GLY A 34 20.20 -7.25 32.17
N VAL A 35 18.87 -7.11 32.20
CA VAL A 35 17.98 -8.15 31.73
C VAL A 35 18.33 -8.33 30.26
N PRO A 36 18.79 -9.51 29.80
CA PRO A 36 18.95 -9.74 28.38
C PRO A 36 17.57 -9.54 27.74
N PHE A 37 17.51 -8.78 26.64
CA PHE A 37 16.30 -8.52 25.84
C PHE A 37 15.53 -9.78 25.40
N ALA A 38 16.06 -10.98 25.67
CA ALA A 38 15.45 -12.26 25.35
C ALA A 38 14.17 -12.59 26.14
N GLN A 39 13.79 -11.83 27.17
CA GLN A 39 12.60 -12.12 27.99
C GLN A 39 11.76 -10.91 28.39
N ALA A 40 12.05 -9.70 27.86
CA ALA A 40 11.09 -8.61 27.98
C ALA A 40 9.88 -9.00 27.13
N GLU A 41 8.78 -9.35 27.79
CA GLU A 41 7.47 -9.49 27.18
C GLU A 41 7.26 -8.21 26.35
N ALA A 42 7.28 -8.34 25.02
CA ALA A 42 7.22 -7.19 24.13
C ALA A 42 6.01 -6.36 24.57
N ALA A 43 6.27 -5.16 25.08
CA ALA A 43 5.21 -4.32 25.59
C ALA A 43 4.28 -4.01 24.40
N SER A 44 3.03 -4.46 24.49
CA SER A 44 2.04 -4.17 23.45
C SER A 44 1.89 -2.66 23.33
N CYS A 45 2.20 -2.12 22.14
CA CYS A 45 2.08 -0.70 21.88
C CYS A 45 0.59 -0.37 21.70
N PRO A 46 0.03 0.60 22.46
CA PRO A 46 -1.37 0.96 22.31
C PRO A 46 -1.64 1.69 20.97
N ASP A 47 -0.62 2.36 20.42
CA ASP A 47 -0.71 3.09 19.16
C ASP A 47 -0.66 2.13 17.96
N ASP A 48 -1.32 2.52 16.86
CA ASP A 48 -1.28 1.79 15.59
C ASP A 48 0.16 1.75 15.02
N PRO A 49 0.54 0.69 14.29
CA PRO A 49 1.87 0.59 13.71
C PRO A 49 2.07 1.64 12.61
N VAL A 50 3.31 2.16 12.52
CA VAL A 50 3.71 3.05 11.44
C VAL A 50 4.18 2.20 10.27
N LEU A 51 3.64 2.45 9.07
CA LEU A 51 3.97 1.71 7.85
C LEU A 51 4.63 2.63 6.82
N GLU A 52 5.67 2.13 6.16
CA GLU A 52 6.31 2.78 5.02
C GLU A 52 6.28 1.88 3.78
N ALA A 53 5.94 2.45 2.62
CA ALA A 53 5.96 1.75 1.34
C ALA A 53 7.40 1.61 0.85
N GLU A 54 7.80 0.39 0.50
CA GLU A 54 9.13 0.12 -0.07
C GLU A 54 9.04 -0.21 -1.56
N SER A 55 8.02 -0.98 -1.95
CA SER A 55 7.70 -1.25 -3.34
C SER A 55 6.19 -1.41 -3.52
N ILE A 56 5.73 -1.21 -4.75
CA ILE A 56 4.35 -1.43 -5.15
C ILE A 56 4.32 -2.04 -6.53
N ASP A 57 3.74 -3.22 -6.63
CA ASP A 57 3.79 -4.06 -7.82
C ASP A 57 2.40 -4.61 -8.13
N LEU A 58 2.03 -4.68 -9.40
CA LEU A 58 0.81 -5.36 -9.82
C LEU A 58 1.15 -6.81 -10.18
N THR A 59 0.62 -7.76 -9.40
CA THR A 59 0.87 -9.21 -9.57
C THR A 59 -0.37 -9.92 -10.10
N SER A 60 -0.33 -11.24 -10.30
CA SER A 60 -1.53 -12.05 -10.61
C SER A 60 -2.60 -12.01 -9.52
N ASP A 61 -2.18 -11.84 -8.27
CA ASP A 61 -3.05 -11.99 -7.09
C ASP A 61 -3.65 -10.65 -6.64
N GLY A 62 -3.14 -9.54 -7.19
CA GLY A 62 -3.59 -8.18 -6.89
C GLY A 62 -2.44 -7.19 -6.82
N LEU A 63 -2.72 -6.02 -6.24
CA LEU A 63 -1.71 -5.00 -5.96
C LEU A 63 -0.92 -5.43 -4.72
N ALA A 64 0.35 -5.74 -4.89
CA ALA A 64 1.27 -6.10 -3.80
C ALA A 64 2.04 -4.86 -3.34
N VAL A 65 2.01 -4.58 -2.05
CA VAL A 65 2.75 -3.47 -1.43
C VAL A 65 3.74 -4.05 -0.42
N SER A 66 5.04 -3.93 -0.68
CA SER A 66 6.06 -4.26 0.31
C SER A 66 6.12 -3.14 1.34
N ALA A 67 5.79 -3.46 2.59
CA ALA A 67 5.68 -2.49 3.67
C ALA A 67 6.66 -2.79 4.80
N ALA A 68 7.34 -1.75 5.28
CA ALA A 68 8.10 -1.75 6.52
C ALA A 68 7.22 -1.31 7.68
N PHE A 69 7.07 -2.16 8.69
CA PHE A 69 6.32 -1.91 9.92
C PHE A 69 7.28 -1.45 11.00
N MET A 70 6.92 -0.35 11.66
CA MET A 70 7.66 0.23 12.78
C MET A 70 6.71 0.44 13.96
N SER A 71 7.21 0.23 15.17
CA SER A 71 6.48 0.53 16.39
C SER A 71 6.64 2.03 16.71
N ALA A 72 5.55 2.68 17.10
CA ALA A 72 5.61 4.01 17.69
C ALA A 72 6.20 3.98 19.11
N CYS A 73 6.22 2.80 19.75
CA CYS A 73 6.70 2.61 21.10
C CYS A 73 8.17 2.20 21.14
N ALA A 74 8.92 2.76 22.08
CA ALA A 74 10.34 2.44 22.30
C ALA A 74 10.58 0.96 22.66
N GLY A 75 9.57 0.26 23.18
CA GLY A 75 9.63 -1.16 23.55
C GLY A 75 9.34 -2.14 22.40
N GLY A 76 9.12 -1.65 21.18
CA GLY A 76 8.70 -2.48 20.05
C GLY A 76 7.20 -2.72 20.08
N ASP A 77 6.74 -3.72 19.33
CA ASP A 77 5.33 -4.15 19.32
C ASP A 77 5.16 -5.57 18.79
N VAL A 78 3.98 -6.14 18.99
CA VAL A 78 3.53 -7.34 18.29
C VAL A 78 2.17 -7.07 17.66
N GLU A 79 2.16 -6.92 16.34
CA GLU A 79 0.94 -6.79 15.57
C GLU A 79 0.25 -8.16 15.46
N SER A 80 -0.87 -8.29 16.16
CA SER A 80 -1.67 -9.53 16.30
C SER A 80 -3.15 -9.29 16.02
N ASN A 81 -3.50 -8.12 15.47
CA ASN A 81 -4.87 -7.72 15.28
C ASN A 81 -5.54 -8.58 14.20
N SER A 82 -6.75 -9.04 14.49
CA SER A 82 -7.52 -9.87 13.57
C SER A 82 -8.09 -9.11 12.36
N ALA A 83 -7.98 -7.78 12.33
CA ALA A 83 -8.47 -6.91 11.27
C ALA A 83 -7.70 -5.58 11.25
N LEU A 84 -6.41 -5.64 10.91
CA LEU A 84 -5.61 -4.44 10.65
C LEU A 84 -6.05 -3.85 9.31
N GLU A 85 -6.78 -2.73 9.35
CA GLU A 85 -7.11 -1.99 8.13
C GLU A 85 -5.89 -1.21 7.66
N VAL A 86 -5.49 -1.42 6.41
CA VAL A 86 -4.42 -0.67 5.77
C VAL A 86 -5.00 0.06 4.57
N THR A 87 -4.77 1.37 4.52
CA THR A 87 -5.07 2.24 3.38
C THR A 87 -3.77 2.68 2.72
N VAL A 88 -3.79 2.81 1.40
CA VAL A 88 -2.66 3.23 0.57
C VAL A 88 -3.10 4.44 -0.24
N ALA A 89 -2.35 5.54 -0.22
CA ALA A 89 -2.71 6.76 -0.93
C ALA A 89 -1.49 7.47 -1.54
N ASP A 90 -1.67 8.02 -2.75
CA ASP A 90 -0.71 8.93 -3.40
C ASP A 90 -1.21 10.37 -3.19
N GLY A 91 -0.73 11.01 -2.11
CA GLY A 91 -1.34 12.23 -1.59
C GLY A 91 -2.79 11.99 -1.15
N ARG A 92 -3.75 12.66 -1.79
CA ARG A 92 -5.20 12.44 -1.54
C ARG A 92 -5.86 11.47 -2.53
N ARG A 93 -5.06 10.76 -3.33
CA ARG A 93 -5.55 9.78 -4.32
C ARG A 93 -5.50 8.39 -3.70
N ASP A 94 -6.64 7.86 -3.27
CA ASP A 94 -6.75 6.50 -2.73
C ASP A 94 -6.30 5.44 -3.74
N VAL A 95 -5.28 4.66 -3.40
CA VAL A 95 -4.70 3.61 -4.26
C VAL A 95 -5.33 2.26 -3.94
N ALA A 96 -5.37 1.88 -2.66
CA ALA A 96 -5.90 0.61 -2.18
C ALA A 96 -6.37 0.70 -0.73
N ALA A 97 -7.27 -0.20 -0.32
CA ALA A 97 -7.66 -0.38 1.06
C ALA A 97 -8.10 -1.81 1.34
N GLY A 98 -7.60 -2.41 2.42
CA GLY A 98 -7.86 -3.80 2.77
C GLY A 98 -7.66 -4.06 4.26
N SER A 99 -8.32 -5.11 4.76
CA SER A 99 -8.17 -5.59 6.12
C SER A 99 -7.33 -6.86 6.14
N PHE A 100 -6.30 -6.90 6.98
CA PHE A 100 -5.35 -8.00 7.11
C PHE A 100 -5.48 -8.66 8.50
N ASP A 101 -5.51 -9.98 8.53
CA ASP A 101 -5.63 -10.76 9.77
C ASP A 101 -4.26 -11.26 10.23
N PHE A 102 -3.72 -10.64 11.28
CA PHE A 102 -2.46 -11.01 11.92
C PHE A 102 -2.66 -11.91 13.15
N SER A 103 -3.90 -12.29 13.48
CA SER A 103 -4.17 -13.04 14.73
C SER A 103 -3.61 -14.46 14.72
N ALA A 104 -3.57 -15.11 13.54
CA ALA A 104 -3.02 -16.45 13.38
C ALA A 104 -1.49 -16.46 13.19
N ASP A 105 -0.90 -15.35 12.73
CA ASP A 105 0.52 -15.23 12.45
C ASP A 105 1.04 -13.81 12.80
N PRO A 106 1.22 -13.51 14.09
CA PRO A 106 1.56 -12.18 14.56
C PRO A 106 2.92 -11.68 14.05
N LEU A 107 2.97 -10.39 13.73
CA LEU A 107 4.19 -9.71 13.31
C LEU A 107 4.88 -9.04 14.51
N ARG A 108 6.04 -9.57 14.88
CA ARG A 108 6.94 -8.98 15.87
C ARG A 108 7.70 -7.80 15.26
N ILE A 109 7.60 -6.64 15.88
CA ILE A 109 8.24 -5.38 15.45
C ILE A 109 9.24 -4.99 16.53
N GLU A 110 10.52 -5.27 16.29
CA GLU A 110 11.58 -4.97 17.25
C GLU A 110 11.89 -3.46 17.30
N PRO A 111 12.30 -2.92 18.47
CA PRO A 111 12.65 -1.51 18.61
C PRO A 111 13.70 -1.06 17.57
N GLY A 112 13.39 -0.03 16.79
CA GLY A 112 14.32 0.55 15.82
C GLY A 112 14.67 -0.32 14.62
N VAL A 113 14.05 -1.50 14.47
CA VAL A 113 14.27 -2.41 13.34
C VAL A 113 12.96 -2.62 12.57
N PRO A 114 12.87 -2.18 11.30
CA PRO A 114 11.64 -2.34 10.52
C PRO A 114 11.36 -3.81 10.22
N ALA A 115 10.15 -4.26 10.54
CA ALA A 115 9.67 -5.60 10.21
C ALA A 115 8.92 -5.57 8.87
N ARG A 116 9.26 -6.44 7.92
CA ARG A 116 8.76 -6.33 6.53
C ARG A 116 7.65 -7.33 6.22
N ARG A 117 6.58 -6.87 5.57
CA ARG A 117 5.54 -7.74 4.99
C ARG A 117 5.11 -7.22 3.62
N THR A 118 4.87 -8.13 2.69
CA THR A 118 4.16 -7.83 1.45
C THR A 118 2.66 -7.95 1.69
N LEU A 119 1.95 -6.84 1.53
CA LEU A 119 0.50 -6.73 1.66
C LEU A 119 -0.14 -6.80 0.27
N VAL A 120 -0.89 -7.86 -0.01
CA VAL A 120 -1.58 -8.05 -1.29
C VAL A 120 -3.04 -7.62 -1.15
N PHE A 121 -3.46 -6.68 -2.00
CA PHE A 121 -4.82 -6.19 -2.14
C PHE A 121 -5.45 -6.83 -3.39
N PRO A 122 -6.36 -7.81 -3.24
CA PRO A 122 -7.00 -8.48 -4.37
C PRO A 122 -7.86 -7.56 -5.25
N PRO A 123 -8.30 -8.01 -6.44
CA PRO A 123 -9.20 -7.26 -7.31
C PRO A 123 -10.46 -6.75 -6.58
N GLY A 124 -10.68 -5.45 -6.65
CA GLY A 124 -11.75 -4.76 -5.93
C GLY A 124 -11.31 -4.06 -4.63
N MET A 125 -10.05 -4.24 -4.22
CA MET A 125 -9.46 -3.55 -3.07
C MET A 125 -8.43 -2.49 -3.46
N TYR A 126 -8.21 -2.30 -4.77
CA TYR A 126 -7.37 -1.24 -5.32
C TYR A 126 -8.08 -0.55 -6.48
N TRP A 127 -7.78 0.74 -6.66
CA TRP A 127 -8.39 1.61 -7.66
C TRP A 127 -7.36 2.25 -8.59
N ARG A 128 -6.07 2.15 -8.26
CA ARG A 128 -4.95 2.64 -9.07
C ARG A 128 -3.88 1.57 -9.17
N THR A 129 -3.12 1.63 -10.25
CA THR A 129 -2.01 0.72 -10.55
C THR A 129 -0.68 1.47 -10.42
N PRO A 130 0.46 0.75 -10.27
CA PRO A 130 1.76 1.39 -10.04
C PRO A 130 2.13 2.46 -11.07
N ASP A 131 1.77 2.27 -12.34
CA ASP A 131 2.02 3.22 -13.43
C ASP A 131 1.22 4.53 -13.32
N MET A 132 0.23 4.60 -12.44
CA MET A 132 -0.59 5.81 -12.19
C MET A 132 -0.08 6.67 -11.04
N LEU A 133 0.94 6.20 -10.31
CA LEU A 133 1.45 6.84 -9.10
C LEU A 133 2.56 7.83 -9.44
N SER A 134 2.59 8.94 -8.69
CA SER A 134 3.61 9.98 -8.87
C SER A 134 4.89 9.75 -8.05
N GLY A 135 4.85 8.82 -7.10
CA GLY A 135 5.96 8.48 -6.21
C GLY A 135 5.59 7.35 -5.25
N ALA A 136 6.36 7.22 -4.16
CA ALA A 136 6.06 6.26 -3.10
C ALA A 136 4.74 6.63 -2.41
N PRO A 137 3.75 5.72 -2.33
CA PRO A 137 2.49 6.01 -1.67
C PRO A 137 2.65 6.03 -0.14
N ALA A 138 1.80 6.80 0.53
CA ALA A 138 1.67 6.76 1.98
C ALA A 138 0.79 5.56 2.39
N LEU A 139 1.18 4.89 3.48
CA LEU A 139 0.36 3.89 4.14
C LEU A 139 -0.16 4.45 5.46
N ALA A 140 -1.40 4.10 5.79
CA ALA A 140 -1.93 4.26 7.14
C ALA A 140 -2.56 2.95 7.58
N ALA A 141 -2.23 2.53 8.80
CA ALA A 141 -2.78 1.34 9.42
C ALA A 141 -3.68 1.72 10.60
N THR A 142 -4.74 0.97 10.81
CA THR A 142 -5.64 1.14 11.96
C THR A 142 -6.14 -0.21 12.43
N ARG A 143 -5.96 -0.51 13.72
CA ARG A 143 -6.50 -1.73 14.33
C ARG A 143 -8.01 -1.61 14.51
N LYS A 144 -8.77 -2.48 13.86
CA LYS A 144 -10.24 -2.59 14.03
C LYS A 144 -10.69 -3.91 14.65
N GLY A 145 -9.83 -4.92 14.62
CA GLY A 145 -10.11 -6.25 15.13
C GLY A 145 -9.78 -6.42 16.61
N ARG A 146 -9.81 -7.68 17.05
CA ARG A 146 -9.31 -8.07 18.38
C ARG A 146 -7.81 -8.32 18.31
N SER A 147 -7.09 -8.02 19.38
CA SER A 147 -5.68 -8.38 19.52
C SER A 147 -5.53 -9.41 20.64
N ASP A 148 -4.78 -10.48 20.40
CA ASP A 148 -4.41 -11.44 21.44
C ASP A 148 -2.95 -11.25 21.83
N ARG A 149 -2.74 -10.74 23.04
CA ARG A 149 -1.40 -10.46 23.60
C ARG A 149 -0.59 -11.74 23.87
N SER A 150 -1.25 -12.89 23.94
CA SER A 150 -0.62 -14.19 24.23
C SER A 150 0.12 -14.75 23.02
N ALA A 151 -0.19 -14.26 21.81
CA ALA A 151 0.33 -14.76 20.54
C ALA A 151 1.78 -14.29 20.26
N ALA A 152 2.36 -13.45 21.12
CA ALA A 152 3.70 -12.87 21.01
C ALA A 152 4.88 -13.87 21.00
N ARG A 153 4.63 -15.17 21.22
CA ARG A 153 5.70 -16.18 21.34
C ARG A 153 6.18 -16.77 20.01
N GLY A 154 5.44 -16.59 18.92
CA GLY A 154 5.85 -17.03 17.58
C GLY A 154 6.31 -15.84 16.74
N GLY A 155 7.57 -15.82 16.30
CA GLY A 155 7.96 -14.94 15.20
C GLY A 155 7.33 -15.44 13.90
N SER A 156 6.60 -14.58 13.19
CA SER A 156 5.95 -14.94 11.93
C SER A 156 6.97 -15.22 10.82
N ALA A 157 6.89 -16.41 10.23
CA ALA A 157 7.69 -16.82 9.07
C ALA A 157 7.10 -16.36 7.73
N ARG A 158 5.83 -15.92 7.73
CA ARG A 158 5.13 -15.55 6.50
C ARG A 158 5.57 -14.16 6.07
N THR A 159 6.07 -14.03 4.86
CA THR A 159 6.52 -12.75 4.30
C THR A 159 5.40 -12.01 3.56
N THR A 160 4.33 -12.72 3.18
CA THR A 160 3.23 -12.18 2.37
C THR A 160 1.89 -12.42 3.04
N MET A 161 1.04 -11.39 3.04
CA MET A 161 -0.29 -11.36 3.61
C MET A 161 -1.28 -10.93 2.53
N VAL A 162 -2.39 -11.63 2.38
CA VAL A 162 -3.47 -11.25 1.47
C VAL A 162 -4.59 -10.62 2.29
N ALA A 163 -5.13 -9.50 1.84
CA ALA A 163 -6.25 -8.85 2.52
C ALA A 163 -7.47 -9.79 2.58
N ALA A 164 -7.98 -10.01 3.79
CA ALA A 164 -9.12 -10.87 4.08
C ALA A 164 -10.45 -10.21 3.69
N ALA A 165 -10.53 -8.88 3.74
CA ALA A 165 -11.71 -8.11 3.39
C ALA A 165 -11.35 -6.74 2.82
N SER A 166 -12.26 -6.12 2.06
CA SER A 166 -12.11 -4.74 1.60
C SER A 166 -12.28 -3.77 2.76
N ALA A 167 -11.42 -2.76 2.85
CA ALA A 167 -11.60 -1.63 3.76
C ALA A 167 -12.12 -0.39 3.00
N ALA A 168 -12.57 0.64 3.74
CA ALA A 168 -12.99 1.88 3.13
C ALA A 168 -11.79 2.70 2.62
N PRO A 169 -11.91 3.42 1.48
CA PRO A 169 -10.90 4.40 1.10
C PRO A 169 -10.78 5.52 2.15
N ALA A 170 -9.63 6.17 2.22
CA ALA A 170 -9.34 7.20 3.22
C ALA A 170 -9.98 8.55 2.89
N TYR A 171 -10.08 8.94 1.61
CA TYR A 171 -10.47 10.31 1.22
C TYR A 171 -11.80 10.43 0.48
N GLY A 172 -12.46 9.32 0.16
CA GLY A 172 -13.73 9.36 -0.56
C GLY A 172 -14.53 8.07 -0.48
N SER A 173 -15.76 8.12 -0.99
CA SER A 173 -16.55 6.90 -1.14
C SER A 173 -15.94 5.99 -2.21
N ILE A 174 -16.10 4.67 -2.06
CA ILE A 174 -15.58 3.68 -3.01
C ILE A 174 -15.97 3.98 -4.46
N ASN A 175 -17.19 4.50 -4.69
CA ASN A 175 -17.68 4.83 -6.02
C ASN A 175 -17.11 6.14 -6.57
N ALA A 176 -16.83 7.12 -5.71
CA ALA A 176 -16.17 8.36 -6.11
C ALA A 176 -14.70 8.09 -6.47
N VAL A 177 -13.99 7.33 -5.63
CA VAL A 177 -12.61 6.90 -5.87
C VAL A 177 -12.51 6.08 -7.16
N ALA A 178 -13.38 5.09 -7.34
CA ALA A 178 -13.39 4.28 -8.55
C ALA A 178 -13.72 5.10 -9.81
N ARG A 179 -14.62 6.07 -9.71
CA ARG A 179 -14.91 6.98 -10.83
C ARG A 179 -13.69 7.82 -11.21
N ALA A 180 -12.96 8.34 -10.23
CA ALA A 180 -11.72 9.07 -10.47
C ALA A 180 -10.67 8.17 -11.13
N GLY A 181 -10.51 6.93 -10.68
CA GLY A 181 -9.62 5.94 -11.30
C GLY A 181 -9.98 5.65 -12.77
N LEU A 182 -11.26 5.47 -13.09
CA LEU A 182 -11.73 5.30 -14.47
C LEU A 182 -11.38 6.51 -15.36
N VAL A 183 -11.56 7.73 -14.84
CA VAL A 183 -11.20 8.96 -15.57
C VAL A 183 -9.70 9.03 -15.83
N GLU A 184 -8.87 8.78 -14.81
CA GLU A 184 -7.41 8.81 -14.94
C GLU A 184 -6.90 7.74 -15.92
N LEU A 185 -7.45 6.53 -15.87
CA LEU A 185 -7.10 5.45 -16.82
C LEU A 185 -7.48 5.80 -18.24
N ARG A 186 -8.70 6.32 -18.46
CA ARG A 186 -9.13 6.81 -19.78
C ARG A 186 -8.18 7.88 -20.30
N ASP A 187 -7.80 8.83 -19.47
CA ASP A 187 -6.94 9.95 -19.89
C ASP A 187 -5.52 9.46 -20.20
N SER A 188 -4.99 8.52 -19.41
CA SER A 188 -3.71 7.85 -19.67
C SER A 188 -3.73 7.03 -20.96
N ASP A 189 -4.83 6.32 -21.24
CA ASP A 189 -4.96 5.48 -22.42
C ASP A 189 -5.27 6.29 -23.70
N PHE A 190 -5.85 7.48 -23.56
CA PHE A 190 -6.38 8.28 -24.67
C PHE A 190 -5.36 8.57 -25.80
N PRO A 191 -4.08 8.93 -25.54
CA PRO A 191 -3.11 9.16 -26.61
C PRO A 191 -2.91 7.92 -27.50
N TYR A 192 -2.80 6.73 -26.89
CA TYR A 192 -2.67 5.47 -27.63
C TYR A 192 -3.97 5.15 -28.38
N VAL A 193 -5.13 5.31 -27.72
CA VAL A 193 -6.43 5.04 -28.33
C VAL A 193 -6.61 5.89 -29.59
N ARG A 194 -6.37 7.20 -29.48
CA ARG A 194 -6.55 8.17 -30.56
C ARG A 194 -5.64 7.93 -31.76
N VAL A 195 -4.36 7.62 -31.53
CA VAL A 195 -3.38 7.49 -32.62
C VAL A 195 -3.30 6.06 -33.15
N GLY A 196 -3.38 5.07 -32.26
CA GLY A 196 -3.09 3.68 -32.57
C GLY A 196 -4.28 2.86 -33.07
N ILE A 197 -5.47 3.09 -32.50
CA ILE A 197 -6.62 2.19 -32.70
C ILE A 197 -7.94 2.88 -33.06
N ALA A 198 -8.02 4.21 -33.05
CA ALA A 198 -9.19 4.93 -33.53
C ALA A 198 -9.45 4.63 -35.02
N ASN A 199 -10.74 4.47 -35.38
CA ASN A 199 -11.20 4.11 -36.73
C ASN A 199 -10.61 2.79 -37.28
N ARG A 200 -10.27 1.85 -36.39
CA ARG A 200 -9.74 0.52 -36.75
C ARG A 200 -10.50 -0.58 -35.99
N TRP A 201 -10.37 -1.82 -36.46
CA TRP A 201 -10.96 -2.97 -35.78
C TRP A 201 -10.16 -3.35 -34.54
N VAL A 202 -10.79 -3.38 -33.37
CA VAL A 202 -10.20 -3.87 -32.12
C VAL A 202 -11.20 -4.75 -31.39
N PRO A 203 -10.75 -5.83 -30.73
CA PRO A 203 -11.61 -6.57 -29.79
C PRO A 203 -12.16 -5.64 -28.72
N GLN A 204 -13.49 -5.65 -28.56
CA GLN A 204 -14.18 -5.02 -27.43
C GLN A 204 -14.56 -6.09 -26.42
N VAL A 205 -13.82 -6.18 -25.32
CA VAL A 205 -13.98 -7.24 -24.32
C VAL A 205 -14.91 -6.87 -23.16
N SER A 206 -15.20 -5.57 -22.98
CA SER A 206 -16.24 -5.13 -22.04
C SER A 206 -16.83 -3.78 -22.46
N SER A 207 -18.10 -3.59 -22.12
CA SER A 207 -18.81 -2.32 -22.22
C SER A 207 -19.82 -2.25 -21.08
N LYS A 208 -19.67 -1.26 -20.18
CA LYS A 208 -20.49 -1.09 -18.97
C LYS A 208 -20.75 0.40 -18.71
N ARG A 209 -21.87 0.70 -18.03
CA ARG A 209 -22.16 2.05 -17.51
C ARG A 209 -22.72 1.95 -16.10
N VAL A 210 -22.59 3.03 -15.32
CA VAL A 210 -23.17 3.08 -13.97
C VAL A 210 -24.69 2.94 -14.07
N GLY A 211 -25.28 2.11 -13.24
CA GLY A 211 -26.71 1.82 -13.25
C GLY A 211 -27.15 0.78 -14.29
N LEU A 212 -26.23 0.25 -15.12
CA LEU A 212 -26.53 -0.87 -16.00
C LEU A 212 -26.93 -2.09 -15.14
N VAL A 213 -28.04 -2.73 -15.47
CA VAL A 213 -28.44 -4.01 -14.86
C VAL A 213 -28.01 -5.14 -15.80
N ALA A 214 -26.98 -5.89 -15.41
CA ALA A 214 -26.45 -6.98 -16.23
C ALA A 214 -25.67 -7.97 -15.34
N ALA A 215 -25.63 -9.24 -15.74
CA ALA A 215 -24.96 -10.30 -14.97
C ALA A 215 -25.45 -10.37 -13.50
N GLY A 216 -26.75 -10.20 -13.28
CA GLY A 216 -27.38 -10.32 -11.96
C GLY A 216 -27.11 -9.18 -10.98
N LYS A 217 -26.50 -8.07 -11.40
CA LYS A 217 -26.23 -6.90 -10.55
C LYS A 217 -26.48 -5.57 -11.24
N THR A 218 -26.63 -4.52 -10.44
CA THR A 218 -26.54 -3.12 -10.90
C THR A 218 -25.09 -2.69 -10.84
N TRP A 219 -24.53 -2.28 -11.96
CA TRP A 219 -23.12 -1.93 -12.08
C TRP A 219 -22.82 -0.57 -11.44
N THR A 220 -21.89 -0.57 -10.51
CA THR A 220 -21.36 0.63 -9.85
C THR A 220 -20.04 1.09 -10.49
N SER A 221 -19.55 2.29 -10.16
CA SER A 221 -18.21 2.71 -10.63
C SER A 221 -17.12 1.73 -10.15
N ALA A 222 -17.24 1.23 -8.91
CA ALA A 222 -16.32 0.26 -8.35
C ALA A 222 -16.32 -1.06 -9.12
N ASP A 223 -17.50 -1.55 -9.52
CA ASP A 223 -17.62 -2.76 -10.34
C ASP A 223 -16.97 -2.60 -11.71
N ILE A 224 -17.19 -1.46 -12.35
CA ILE A 224 -16.68 -1.17 -13.70
C ILE A 224 -15.16 -1.07 -13.68
N LEU A 225 -14.59 -0.36 -12.69
CA LEU A 225 -13.15 -0.26 -12.55
C LEU A 225 -12.51 -1.62 -12.27
N ARG A 226 -13.11 -2.42 -11.37
CA ARG A 226 -12.65 -3.78 -11.08
C ARG A 226 -12.65 -4.67 -12.34
N ASP A 227 -13.72 -4.62 -13.12
CA ASP A 227 -13.84 -5.35 -14.39
C ASP A 227 -12.74 -4.94 -15.37
N HIS A 228 -12.53 -3.64 -15.55
CA HIS A 228 -11.47 -3.12 -16.42
C HIS A 228 -10.07 -3.55 -15.96
N LEU A 229 -9.75 -3.41 -14.66
CA LEU A 229 -8.43 -3.76 -14.13
C LEU A 229 -8.15 -5.27 -14.27
N ALA A 230 -9.15 -6.12 -14.03
CA ALA A 230 -9.03 -7.56 -14.25
C ALA A 230 -8.79 -7.89 -15.75
N LEU A 231 -9.49 -7.20 -16.66
CA LEU A 231 -9.28 -7.37 -18.10
C LEU A 231 -7.89 -6.87 -18.53
N ARG A 232 -7.40 -5.78 -17.96
CA ARG A 232 -6.08 -5.21 -18.25
C ARG A 232 -4.94 -6.09 -17.76
N GLN A 233 -5.14 -6.79 -16.65
CA GLN A 233 -4.23 -7.80 -16.15
C GLN A 233 -4.24 -9.07 -17.02
N ARG A 234 -5.42 -9.49 -17.50
CA ARG A 234 -5.58 -10.69 -18.35
C ARG A 234 -5.10 -10.48 -19.78
N PHE A 235 -5.37 -9.32 -20.36
CA PHE A 235 -5.11 -9.02 -21.76
C PHE A 235 -4.07 -7.90 -21.87
N GLY A 236 -2.84 -8.27 -22.26
CA GLY A 236 -1.81 -7.31 -22.61
C GLY A 236 -2.33 -6.35 -23.70
N GLY A 237 -2.19 -5.04 -23.49
CA GLY A 237 -2.68 -4.04 -24.43
C GLY A 237 -4.15 -3.64 -24.26
N ALA A 238 -4.83 -4.08 -23.19
CA ALA A 238 -6.15 -3.54 -22.88
C ALA A 238 -6.07 -2.03 -22.60
N ARG A 239 -7.10 -1.30 -23.06
CA ARG A 239 -7.26 0.15 -22.90
C ARG A 239 -8.69 0.48 -22.50
N LEU A 240 -8.84 1.46 -21.63
CA LEU A 240 -10.12 2.02 -21.24
C LEU A 240 -10.50 3.16 -22.18
N VAL A 241 -11.72 3.09 -22.70
CA VAL A 241 -12.30 4.09 -23.59
C VAL A 241 -13.61 4.56 -22.98
N TRP A 242 -13.84 5.88 -23.01
CA TRP A 242 -15.15 6.44 -22.72
C TRP A 242 -15.90 6.65 -24.03
N SER A 243 -17.07 6.01 -24.18
CA SER A 243 -17.81 6.02 -25.45
C SER A 243 -18.27 7.43 -25.84
N GLY A 244 -18.51 8.31 -24.87
CA GLY A 244 -18.91 9.71 -25.12
C GLY A 244 -17.84 10.56 -25.82
N HIS A 245 -16.59 10.09 -25.95
CA HIS A 245 -15.56 10.79 -26.72
C HIS A 245 -15.58 10.45 -28.22
N TRP A 246 -16.40 9.49 -28.67
CA TRP A 246 -16.33 8.96 -30.03
C TRP A 246 -17.71 8.80 -30.66
N THR A 247 -17.83 9.18 -31.93
CA THR A 247 -19.06 9.04 -32.72
C THR A 247 -19.29 7.62 -33.23
N THR A 248 -18.30 6.74 -33.13
CA THR A 248 -18.36 5.35 -33.61
C THR A 248 -19.18 4.43 -32.70
N PHE A 249 -19.40 4.81 -31.44
CA PHE A 249 -20.24 4.03 -30.53
C PHE A 249 -21.71 4.37 -30.71
N SER A 250 -22.57 3.36 -30.69
CA SER A 250 -24.02 3.52 -30.81
C SER A 250 -24.68 4.17 -29.57
N GLY A 251 -23.94 4.33 -28.47
CA GLY A 251 -24.46 4.92 -27.24
C GLY A 251 -23.41 5.69 -26.46
N PRO A 252 -23.75 6.89 -25.94
CA PRO A 252 -22.88 7.61 -25.01
C PRO A 252 -22.87 6.93 -23.65
N ASP A 253 -21.94 7.37 -22.81
CA ASP A 253 -21.86 7.03 -21.39
C ASP A 253 -21.44 5.60 -21.00
N PHE A 254 -20.71 4.91 -21.87
CA PHE A 254 -20.12 3.60 -21.57
C PHE A 254 -18.62 3.69 -21.32
N TRP A 255 -18.18 3.00 -20.27
CA TRP A 255 -16.80 2.58 -20.07
C TRP A 255 -16.58 1.30 -20.86
N VAL A 256 -15.73 1.38 -21.86
CA VAL A 256 -15.47 0.31 -22.82
C VAL A 256 -14.02 -0.14 -22.66
N THR A 257 -13.81 -1.44 -22.50
CA THR A 257 -12.46 -2.03 -22.53
C THR A 257 -12.23 -2.64 -23.90
N VAL A 258 -11.23 -2.13 -24.60
CA VAL A 258 -10.77 -2.64 -25.89
C VAL A 258 -9.37 -3.23 -25.74
N VAL A 259 -9.00 -4.18 -26.59
CA VAL A 259 -7.67 -4.81 -26.58
C VAL A 259 -6.93 -4.46 -27.86
N GLY A 260 -5.76 -3.83 -27.74
CA GLY A 260 -4.86 -3.60 -28.87
C GLY A 260 -3.93 -4.80 -29.14
N PRO A 261 -3.21 -4.82 -30.27
CA PRO A 261 -3.25 -3.83 -31.35
C PRO A 261 -4.50 -3.94 -32.23
N ALA A 262 -4.70 -2.94 -33.08
CA ALA A 262 -5.73 -2.98 -34.13
C ALA A 262 -5.52 -4.15 -35.10
N GLN A 263 -6.64 -4.71 -35.55
CA GLN A 263 -6.70 -5.81 -36.50
C GLN A 263 -7.05 -5.29 -37.91
N PRO A 264 -6.57 -5.95 -38.97
CA PRO A 264 -6.93 -5.62 -40.35
C PRO A 264 -8.43 -5.76 -40.64
N THR A 265 -9.10 -6.72 -40.00
CA THR A 265 -10.52 -7.03 -40.27
C THR A 265 -11.36 -7.17 -38.99
N ALA A 266 -12.68 -7.00 -39.14
CA ALA A 266 -13.64 -7.27 -38.07
C ALA A 266 -13.62 -8.76 -37.65
N ALA A 267 -13.39 -9.68 -38.58
CA ALA A 267 -13.34 -11.11 -38.27
C ALA A 267 -12.16 -11.45 -37.36
N GLU A 268 -10.99 -10.84 -37.58
CA GLU A 268 -9.80 -11.03 -36.73
C GLU A 268 -9.97 -10.39 -35.35
N ALA A 269 -10.66 -9.25 -35.26
CA ALA A 269 -10.97 -8.60 -33.98
C ALA A 269 -11.97 -9.39 -33.10
N ASN A 270 -12.67 -10.37 -33.66
CA ASN A 270 -13.70 -11.17 -32.97
C ASN A 270 -13.28 -12.63 -32.69
N ARG A 271 -11.99 -12.97 -32.84
CA ARG A 271 -11.49 -14.32 -32.55
C ARG A 271 -11.23 -14.56 -31.07
#